data_AF-A0A9W6MP50-F1
#
_entry.id   AF-A0A9W6MP50-F1
#
_cell.length_a   1.000
_cell.length_b   1.000
_cell.length_c   1.000
_cell.angle_alpha   90.00
_cell.angle_beta   90.00
_cell.angle_gamma   90.00
#
_symmetry.space_group_name_H-M   'P 1'
#
loop_
_entity.id
_entity.type
_entity.pdbx_description
1 polymer ?
#
loop_
_entity_poly.entity_id
_entity_poly.type
_entity_poly.pdbx_seq_one_letter_code
_entity_poly.pdbx_strand_id
1 'polypeptide(L)'
;MAAERKAPRKRQTKAEKRAETTEQILDVAEFLFSRNGLHGVTLKDVARDVGVHHTLLNYYFKDKQTLFDAVFARRAAVTCERRMKALEAYEAEAGDNPTVEGALHAFLDTDLDLYIEGGPGWRNYGALSAQVANTPEWGAELMDQHFDPVVLRLIGLLKKALPHASEENIFWGYHFVSGALMLTLARTGRIDKLSGGLCKSDDYAAVKSRMAQFMAAGFHKICGPAPDTAD
;
A
#
# COMPACT_ATOMS: atom_id res chain seq x y z
N MET A 1 -45.33 -0.96 32.59
CA MET A 1 -44.33 -0.99 31.49
C MET A 1 -43.93 0.44 31.19
N ALA A 2 -42.77 0.87 31.66
CA ALA A 2 -42.26 2.23 31.42
C ALA A 2 -41.50 2.24 30.08
N ALA A 3 -41.89 3.13 29.17
CA ALA A 3 -41.22 3.32 27.90
C ALA A 3 -39.84 3.95 28.13
N GLU A 4 -38.77 3.25 27.74
CA GLU A 4 -37.42 3.80 27.69
C GLU A 4 -37.37 4.96 26.70
N ARG A 5 -37.22 6.18 27.24
CA ARG A 5 -36.87 7.37 26.45
C ARG A 5 -35.47 7.17 25.86
N LYS A 6 -35.40 6.87 24.55
CA LYS A 6 -34.14 6.96 23.78
C LYS A 6 -33.52 8.35 23.99
N ALA A 7 -32.28 8.37 24.48
CA ALA A 7 -31.52 9.60 24.68
C ALA A 7 -31.43 10.42 23.38
N PRO A 8 -31.49 11.76 23.45
CA PRO A 8 -31.47 12.61 22.27
C PRO A 8 -30.11 12.49 21.55
N ARG A 9 -30.15 12.17 20.25
CA ARG A 9 -28.97 12.07 19.38
C ARG A 9 -28.25 13.43 19.36
N LYS A 10 -26.98 13.47 19.80
CA LYS A 10 -26.16 14.68 19.85
C LYS A 10 -26.11 15.32 18.45
N ARG A 11 -26.41 16.61 18.35
CA ARG A 11 -26.50 17.33 17.06
C ARG A 11 -25.08 17.53 16.50
N GLN A 12 -24.76 16.86 15.38
CA GLN A 12 -23.46 16.99 14.71
C GLN A 12 -23.17 18.46 14.36
N THR A 13 -21.93 18.88 14.60
CA THR A 13 -21.38 20.17 14.24
C THR A 13 -21.23 20.30 12.72
N LYS A 14 -21.11 21.54 12.22
CA LYS A 14 -20.82 21.79 10.80
C LYS A 14 -19.48 21.19 10.37
N ALA A 15 -18.48 21.17 11.26
CA ALA A 15 -17.16 20.62 10.99
C ALA A 15 -17.21 19.09 10.83
N GLU A 16 -17.91 18.38 11.72
CA GLU A 16 -18.10 16.92 11.63
C GLU A 16 -18.80 16.51 10.33
N LYS A 17 -19.86 17.23 9.94
CA LYS A 17 -20.55 16.98 8.66
C LYS A 17 -19.66 17.20 7.45
N ARG A 18 -18.82 18.24 7.51
CA ARG A 18 -17.86 18.54 6.44
C ARG A 18 -16.84 17.40 6.32
N ALA A 19 -16.30 16.93 7.44
CA ALA A 19 -15.35 15.82 7.46
C ALA A 19 -15.99 14.53 6.93
N GLU A 20 -17.21 14.20 7.35
CA GLU A 20 -17.95 13.02 6.86
C GLU A 20 -18.17 13.09 5.35
N THR A 21 -18.53 14.26 4.82
CA THR A 21 -18.70 14.45 3.37
C THR A 21 -17.36 14.34 2.63
N THR A 22 -16.28 14.89 3.18
CA THR A 22 -14.93 14.75 2.61
C THR A 22 -14.54 13.28 2.51
N GLU A 23 -14.74 12.49 3.56
CA GLU A 23 -14.42 11.05 3.55
C GLU A 23 -15.22 10.29 2.50
N GLN A 24 -16.52 10.58 2.36
CA GLN A 24 -17.36 9.99 1.31
C GLN A 24 -16.85 10.31 -0.09
N ILE A 25 -16.42 11.56 -0.33
CA ILE A 25 -15.84 11.96 -1.62
C ILE A 25 -14.53 11.20 -1.87
N LEU A 26 -13.66 11.11 -0.87
CA LEU A 26 -12.38 10.41 -0.98
C LEU A 26 -12.57 8.91 -1.24
N ASP A 27 -13.54 8.26 -0.60
CA ASP A 27 -13.81 6.83 -0.81
C ASP A 27 -14.32 6.53 -2.23
N VAL A 28 -15.23 7.36 -2.75
CA VAL A 28 -15.71 7.22 -4.13
C VAL A 28 -14.60 7.52 -5.14
N ALA A 29 -13.80 8.57 -4.90
CA ALA A 29 -12.67 8.91 -5.73
C ALA A 29 -11.61 7.80 -5.75
N GLU A 30 -11.28 7.20 -4.59
CA GLU A 30 -10.39 6.06 -4.45
C GLU A 30 -10.84 4.87 -5.30
N PHE A 31 -12.14 4.53 -5.25
CA PHE A 31 -12.70 3.50 -6.10
C PHE A 31 -12.55 3.83 -7.59
N LEU A 32 -12.93 5.04 -8.02
CA LEU A 32 -12.87 5.43 -9.43
C LEU A 32 -11.44 5.48 -9.96
N PHE A 33 -10.50 6.06 -9.21
CA PHE A 33 -9.09 6.11 -9.58
C PHE A 33 -8.47 4.72 -9.61
N SER A 34 -8.81 3.84 -8.67
CA SER A 34 -8.30 2.45 -8.68
C SER A 34 -8.71 1.66 -9.92
N ARG A 35 -9.82 2.02 -10.58
CA ARG A 35 -10.31 1.33 -11.76
C ARG A 35 -9.87 1.95 -13.08
N ASN A 36 -9.82 3.28 -13.13
CA ASN A 36 -9.68 4.02 -14.39
C ASN A 36 -8.38 4.86 -14.45
N GLY A 37 -7.57 4.83 -13.39
CA GLY A 37 -6.38 5.65 -13.25
C GLY A 37 -6.69 7.15 -13.12
N LEU A 38 -5.65 7.96 -12.92
CA LEU A 38 -5.77 9.42 -12.78
C LEU A 38 -6.40 10.08 -14.02
N HIS A 39 -5.99 9.67 -15.22
CA HIS A 39 -6.44 10.30 -16.46
C HIS A 39 -7.87 9.90 -16.87
N GLY A 40 -8.35 8.73 -16.45
CA GLY A 40 -9.68 8.22 -16.78
C GLY A 40 -10.82 8.73 -15.89
N VAL A 41 -10.54 9.55 -14.88
CA VAL A 41 -11.54 10.08 -13.93
C VAL A 41 -11.63 11.60 -14.03
N THR A 42 -12.84 12.15 -13.93
CA THR A 42 -13.09 13.59 -13.79
C THR A 42 -13.77 13.92 -12.46
N LEU A 43 -13.68 15.19 -12.01
CA LEU A 43 -14.45 15.64 -10.84
C LEU A 43 -15.97 15.47 -11.04
N LYS A 44 -16.46 15.51 -12.29
CA LYS A 44 -17.88 15.27 -12.57
C LYS A 44 -18.28 13.82 -12.34
N ASP A 45 -17.40 12.87 -12.66
CA ASP A 45 -17.63 11.45 -12.39
C ASP A 45 -17.74 11.18 -10.90
N VAL A 46 -16.81 11.75 -10.11
CA VAL A 46 -16.84 11.62 -8.65
C VAL A 46 -18.11 12.24 -8.07
N ALA A 47 -18.49 13.45 -8.49
CA ALA A 47 -19.70 14.10 -8.00
C ALA A 47 -20.98 13.30 -8.32
N ARG A 48 -21.06 12.74 -9.53
CA ARG A 48 -22.17 11.86 -9.94
C ARG A 48 -22.26 10.64 -9.03
N ASP A 49 -21.14 9.96 -8.80
CA ASP A 49 -21.11 8.71 -8.04
C ASP A 49 -21.31 8.93 -6.52
N VAL A 50 -20.91 10.08 -5.98
CA VAL A 50 -21.25 10.51 -4.61
C VAL A 50 -22.74 10.91 -4.48
N GLY A 51 -23.40 11.24 -5.60
CA GLY A 51 -24.80 11.69 -5.61
C GLY A 51 -24.96 13.17 -5.25
N VAL A 52 -23.95 14.00 -5.52
CA VAL A 52 -23.96 15.44 -5.23
C VAL A 52 -23.79 16.29 -6.48
N HIS A 53 -24.22 17.55 -6.41
CA HIS A 53 -24.01 18.48 -7.50
C HIS A 53 -22.51 18.80 -7.66
N HIS A 54 -22.01 18.88 -8.90
CA HIS A 54 -20.58 19.08 -9.18
C HIS A 54 -19.97 20.33 -8.52
N THR A 55 -20.76 21.39 -8.31
CA THR A 55 -20.31 22.60 -7.60
C THR A 55 -19.95 22.33 -6.15
N LEU A 56 -20.56 21.33 -5.52
CA LEU A 56 -20.19 20.92 -4.16
C LEU A 56 -18.79 20.33 -4.15
N LEU A 57 -18.41 19.56 -5.17
CA LEU A 57 -17.06 18.99 -5.24
C LEU A 57 -15.98 20.07 -5.33
N ASN A 58 -16.24 21.12 -6.12
CA ASN A 58 -15.34 22.29 -6.25
C ASN A 58 -15.20 23.08 -4.94
N TYR A 59 -16.14 22.94 -4.00
CA TYR A 59 -16.03 23.54 -2.67
C TYR A 59 -15.04 22.77 -1.76
N TYR A 60 -14.90 21.46 -1.97
CA TYR A 60 -13.99 20.61 -1.20
C TYR A 60 -12.60 20.50 -1.83
N PHE A 61 -12.53 20.41 -3.17
CA PHE A 61 -11.31 20.19 -3.91
C PHE A 61 -11.22 21.16 -5.08
N LYS A 62 -10.10 21.87 -5.18
CA LYS A 62 -9.87 22.89 -6.22
C LYS A 62 -9.85 22.29 -7.62
N ASP A 63 -9.20 21.14 -7.75
CA ASP A 63 -9.00 20.44 -9.01
C ASP A 63 -8.86 18.92 -8.78
N LYS A 64 -8.76 18.17 -9.88
CA LYS A 64 -8.60 16.72 -9.85
C LYS A 64 -7.31 16.29 -9.18
N GLN A 65 -6.22 17.04 -9.38
CA GLN A 65 -4.91 16.71 -8.81
C GLN A 65 -4.99 16.77 -7.28
N THR A 66 -5.55 17.86 -6.74
CA THR A 66 -5.74 18.03 -5.29
C THR A 66 -6.58 16.89 -4.69
N LEU A 67 -7.62 16.43 -5.39
CA LEU A 67 -8.42 15.28 -4.95
C LEU A 67 -7.61 13.97 -4.99
N PHE A 68 -6.86 13.74 -6.07
CA PHE A 68 -6.02 12.56 -6.22
C PHE A 68 -4.94 12.47 -5.13
N ASP A 69 -4.22 13.57 -4.91
CA ASP A 69 -3.18 13.66 -3.89
C ASP A 69 -3.76 13.40 -2.50
N ALA A 70 -4.94 13.96 -2.20
CA ALA A 70 -5.62 13.72 -0.93
C ALA A 70 -6.04 12.26 -0.72
N VAL A 71 -6.55 11.59 -1.77
CA VAL A 71 -6.87 10.16 -1.74
C VAL A 71 -5.63 9.34 -1.43
N PHE A 72 -4.54 9.62 -2.14
CA PHE A 72 -3.30 8.86 -2.01
C PHE A 72 -2.64 9.08 -0.64
N ALA A 73 -2.47 10.33 -0.23
CA ALA A 73 -1.81 10.71 1.01
C ALA A 73 -2.53 10.17 2.26
N ARG A 74 -3.89 10.17 2.26
CA ARG A 74 -4.70 9.66 3.38
C ARG A 74 -4.34 8.21 3.74
N ARG A 75 -4.15 7.36 2.72
CA ARG A 75 -3.85 5.94 2.90
C ARG A 75 -2.36 5.67 3.04
N ALA A 76 -1.52 6.44 2.35
CA ALA A 76 -0.07 6.33 2.45
C ALA A 76 0.40 6.59 3.88
N ALA A 77 -0.13 7.63 4.54
CA ALA A 77 0.19 7.94 5.94
C ALA A 77 -0.07 6.75 6.88
N VAL A 78 -1.24 6.11 6.77
CA VAL A 78 -1.60 4.96 7.61
C VAL A 78 -0.70 3.74 7.30
N THR A 79 -0.40 3.51 6.03
CA THR A 79 0.46 2.40 5.59
C THR A 79 1.88 2.56 6.13
N CYS A 80 2.46 3.75 5.97
CA CYS A 80 3.80 4.06 6.44
C CYS A 80 3.89 4.02 7.97
N GLU A 81 2.91 4.55 8.69
CA GLU A 81 2.87 4.48 10.15
C GLU A 81 2.86 3.03 10.65
N ARG A 82 2.03 2.17 10.05
CA ARG A 82 1.95 0.75 10.44
C ARG A 82 3.25 0.01 10.14
N ARG A 83 3.79 0.16 8.93
CA ARG A 83 5.06 -0.47 8.54
C ARG A 83 6.21 -0.01 9.43
N MET A 84 6.28 1.29 9.76
CA MET A 84 7.33 1.80 10.64
C MET A 84 7.27 1.15 12.02
N LYS A 85 6.08 1.10 12.63
CA LYS A 85 5.88 0.42 13.93
C LYS A 85 6.23 -1.06 13.86
N ALA A 86 5.88 -1.75 12.78
CA ALA A 86 6.19 -3.17 12.61
C ALA A 86 7.70 -3.42 12.49
N LEU A 87 8.41 -2.59 11.71
CA LEU A 87 9.87 -2.68 11.59
C LEU A 87 10.59 -2.34 12.89
N GLU A 88 10.10 -1.35 13.65
CA GLU A 88 10.63 -1.02 14.98
C GLU A 88 10.43 -2.16 15.98
N ALA A 89 9.23 -2.76 16.01
CA ALA A 89 8.94 -3.90 16.87
C ALA A 89 9.82 -5.11 16.51
N TYR A 90 9.96 -5.40 15.22
CA TYR A 90 10.82 -6.46 14.73
C TYR A 90 12.30 -6.22 15.08
N GLU A 91 12.82 -5.00 14.90
CA GLU A 91 14.19 -4.67 15.26
C GLU A 91 14.45 -4.87 16.76
N ALA A 92 13.51 -4.44 17.60
CA ALA A 92 13.60 -4.62 19.04
C ALA A 92 13.60 -6.11 19.46
N GLU A 93 12.82 -6.95 18.78
CA GLU A 93 12.76 -8.39 19.02
C GLU A 93 14.00 -9.13 18.51
N ALA A 94 14.46 -8.79 17.31
CA ALA A 94 15.60 -9.44 16.66
C ALA A 94 16.96 -9.09 17.32
N GLY A 95 17.03 -7.95 18.01
CA GLY A 95 18.27 -7.46 18.63
C GLY A 95 19.38 -7.30 17.60
N ASP A 96 20.56 -7.87 17.90
CA ASP A 96 21.74 -7.78 17.04
C ASP A 96 21.71 -8.71 15.81
N ASN A 97 20.70 -9.57 15.70
CA ASN A 97 20.64 -10.62 14.67
C ASN A 97 19.36 -10.58 13.82
N PRO A 98 19.04 -9.45 13.14
CA PRO A 98 17.94 -9.44 12.20
C PRO A 98 18.21 -10.40 11.03
N THR A 99 17.17 -11.10 10.59
CA THR A 99 17.16 -11.89 9.36
C THR A 99 16.50 -11.13 8.23
N VAL A 100 16.84 -11.49 6.98
CA VAL A 100 16.19 -10.95 5.78
C VAL A 100 14.70 -11.32 5.78
N GLU A 101 14.39 -12.59 6.01
CA GLU A 101 13.02 -13.10 5.99
C GLU A 101 12.15 -12.42 7.05
N GLY A 102 12.64 -12.24 8.28
CA GLY A 102 11.91 -11.55 9.34
C GLY A 102 11.66 -10.07 9.03
N ALA A 103 12.65 -9.37 8.46
CA ALA A 103 12.49 -7.96 8.06
C ALA A 103 11.45 -7.82 6.93
N LEU A 104 11.46 -8.74 5.97
CA LEU A 104 10.48 -8.79 4.89
C LEU A 104 9.08 -9.16 5.40
N HIS A 105 8.94 -10.08 6.36
CA HIS A 105 7.66 -10.34 7.02
C HIS A 105 7.12 -9.09 7.72
N ALA A 106 7.93 -8.43 8.54
CA ALA A 106 7.51 -7.20 9.24
C ALA A 106 7.01 -6.12 8.25
N PHE A 107 7.65 -5.99 7.10
CA PHE A 107 7.25 -5.03 6.07
C PHE A 107 6.03 -5.46 5.25
N LEU A 108 6.06 -6.66 4.66
CA LEU A 108 5.07 -7.14 3.69
C LEU A 108 3.77 -7.58 4.38
N ASP A 109 3.86 -8.29 5.50
CA ASP A 109 2.70 -8.84 6.17
C ASP A 109 1.81 -7.74 6.73
N THR A 110 2.42 -6.65 7.21
CA THR A 110 1.71 -5.45 7.68
C THR A 110 0.75 -4.89 6.63
N ASP A 111 1.18 -4.88 5.37
CA ASP A 111 0.39 -4.44 4.24
C ASP A 111 -0.67 -5.47 3.85
N LEU A 112 -0.25 -6.72 3.70
CA LEU A 112 -1.14 -7.81 3.31
C LEU A 112 -2.28 -7.97 4.31
N ASP A 113 -2.02 -7.87 5.61
CA ASP A 113 -3.06 -7.90 6.66
C ASP A 113 -4.04 -6.74 6.50
N LEU A 114 -3.55 -5.55 6.18
CA LEU A 114 -4.39 -4.38 5.95
C LEU A 114 -5.33 -4.57 4.74
N TYR A 115 -4.87 -5.22 3.67
CA TYR A 115 -5.70 -5.54 2.50
C TYR A 115 -6.67 -6.73 2.73
N ILE A 116 -6.30 -7.65 3.63
CA ILE A 116 -7.16 -8.76 4.07
C ILE A 116 -8.30 -8.23 4.93
N GLU A 117 -7.99 -7.45 5.96
CA GLU A 117 -8.91 -7.04 7.03
C GLU A 117 -9.63 -5.72 6.74
N GLY A 118 -8.99 -4.81 6.00
CA GLY A 118 -9.45 -3.44 5.80
C GLY A 118 -10.63 -3.27 4.82
N GLY A 119 -11.06 -4.35 4.16
CA GLY A 119 -12.19 -4.33 3.25
C GLY A 119 -11.92 -3.69 1.87
N PRO A 120 -12.98 -3.42 1.08
CA PRO A 120 -12.83 -3.05 -0.33
C PRO A 120 -12.03 -1.78 -0.60
N GLY A 121 -12.14 -0.76 0.27
CA GLY A 121 -11.39 0.50 0.13
C GLY A 121 -9.88 0.27 0.13
N TRP A 122 -9.37 -0.51 1.10
CA TRP A 122 -7.95 -0.85 1.14
C TRP A 122 -7.49 -1.63 -0.10
N ARG A 123 -8.33 -2.51 -0.65
CA ARG A 123 -8.02 -3.22 -1.91
C ARG A 123 -8.02 -2.30 -3.13
N ASN A 124 -8.89 -1.28 -3.15
CA ASN A 124 -8.87 -0.24 -4.17
C ASN A 124 -7.60 0.59 -4.06
N TYR A 125 -7.22 0.97 -2.84
CA TYR A 125 -5.98 1.70 -2.60
C TYR A 125 -4.75 0.88 -3.04
N GLY A 126 -4.67 -0.42 -2.72
CA GLY A 126 -3.58 -1.27 -3.21
C GLY A 126 -3.48 -1.25 -4.75
N ALA A 127 -4.60 -1.39 -5.45
CA ALA A 127 -4.64 -1.33 -6.91
C ALA A 127 -4.26 0.05 -7.47
N LEU A 128 -4.62 1.13 -6.75
CA LEU A 128 -4.23 2.50 -7.10
C LEU A 128 -2.72 2.71 -6.90
N SER A 129 -2.17 2.27 -5.77
CA SER A 129 -0.73 2.34 -5.47
C SER A 129 0.10 1.58 -6.50
N ALA A 130 -0.37 0.41 -6.94
CA ALA A 130 0.28 -0.33 -8.01
C ALA A 130 0.32 0.47 -9.33
N GLN A 131 -0.74 1.21 -9.67
CA GLN A 131 -0.75 2.06 -10.88
C GLN A 131 0.23 3.23 -10.74
N VAL A 132 0.21 3.93 -9.61
CA VAL A 132 1.13 5.04 -9.31
C VAL A 132 2.58 4.56 -9.41
N ALA A 133 2.92 3.47 -8.73
CA ALA A 133 4.28 2.92 -8.68
C ALA A 133 4.84 2.55 -10.05
N ASN A 134 3.97 2.25 -11.03
CA ASN A 134 4.34 1.87 -12.39
C ASN A 134 4.12 2.99 -13.41
N THR A 135 3.95 4.24 -12.96
CA THR A 135 3.80 5.42 -13.83
C THR A 135 5.13 6.19 -13.93
N PRO A 136 5.84 6.17 -15.07
CA PRO A 136 7.19 6.73 -15.17
C PRO A 136 7.29 8.25 -15.00
N GLU A 137 6.28 9.01 -15.42
CA GLU A 137 6.41 10.47 -15.57
C GLU A 137 6.33 11.22 -14.23
N TRP A 138 5.55 10.71 -13.27
CA TRP A 138 5.27 11.38 -12.00
C TRP A 138 5.07 10.41 -10.83
N GLY A 139 4.94 9.11 -11.11
CA GLY A 139 4.65 8.11 -10.10
C GLY A 139 5.79 7.94 -9.10
N ALA A 140 7.03 7.94 -9.59
CA ALA A 140 8.23 7.85 -8.76
C ALA A 140 8.28 8.98 -7.72
N GLU A 141 8.10 10.23 -8.14
CA GLU A 141 8.11 11.39 -7.23
C GLU A 141 7.06 11.26 -6.12
N LEU A 142 5.85 10.77 -6.44
CA LEU A 142 4.81 10.56 -5.44
C LEU A 142 5.13 9.39 -4.48
N MET A 143 5.79 8.34 -4.97
CA MET A 143 6.26 7.25 -4.11
C MET A 143 7.38 7.73 -3.18
N ASP A 144 8.33 8.52 -3.69
CA ASP A 144 9.46 9.07 -2.93
C ASP A 144 8.95 9.91 -1.75
N GLN A 145 8.00 10.81 -2.01
CA GLN A 145 7.42 11.71 -1.01
C GLN A 145 6.76 10.97 0.16
N HIS A 146 6.19 9.79 -0.08
CA HIS A 146 5.37 9.09 0.90
C HIS A 146 6.05 7.87 1.53
N PHE A 147 6.86 7.12 0.78
CA PHE A 147 7.33 5.80 1.19
C PHE A 147 8.84 5.71 1.45
N ASP A 148 9.66 6.63 0.97
CA ASP A 148 11.12 6.56 1.14
C ASP A 148 11.57 6.36 2.58
N PRO A 149 11.04 7.09 3.59
CA PRO A 149 11.50 6.90 4.96
C PRO A 149 11.31 5.46 5.47
N VAL A 150 10.19 4.82 5.13
CA VAL A 150 9.92 3.45 5.58
C VAL A 150 10.66 2.41 4.76
N VAL A 151 10.90 2.68 3.47
CA VAL A 151 11.72 1.83 2.61
C VAL A 151 13.17 1.85 3.08
N LEU A 152 13.75 3.02 3.33
CA LEU A 152 15.12 3.15 3.80
C LEU A 152 15.31 2.53 5.19
N ARG A 153 14.28 2.52 6.04
CA ARG A 153 14.28 1.78 7.31
C ARG A 153 14.42 0.26 7.09
N LEU A 154 13.63 -0.30 6.16
CA LEU A 154 13.76 -1.71 5.77
C LEU A 154 15.15 -1.99 5.19
N ILE A 155 15.65 -1.14 4.27
CA ILE A 155 17.00 -1.28 3.70
C ILE A 155 18.06 -1.30 4.81
N GLY A 156 17.92 -0.45 5.83
CA GLY A 156 18.80 -0.46 7.00
C GLY A 156 18.82 -1.81 7.74
N LEU A 157 17.66 -2.44 7.93
CA LEU A 157 17.55 -3.78 8.51
C LEU A 157 18.16 -4.86 7.62
N LEU A 158 17.94 -4.77 6.30
CA LEU A 158 18.53 -5.71 5.33
C LEU A 158 20.06 -5.60 5.29
N LYS A 159 20.62 -4.39 5.38
CA LYS A 159 22.07 -4.15 5.51
C LYS A 159 22.64 -4.78 6.79
N LYS A 160 21.91 -4.70 7.90
CA LYS A 160 22.30 -5.38 9.16
C LYS A 160 22.24 -6.91 9.04
N ALA A 161 21.22 -7.43 8.37
CA ALA A 161 21.06 -8.87 8.15
C ALA A 161 22.09 -9.46 7.17
N LEU A 162 22.61 -8.62 6.26
CA LEU A 162 23.57 -9.00 5.21
C LEU A 162 24.79 -8.05 5.21
N PRO A 163 25.61 -8.04 6.26
CA PRO A 163 26.68 -7.04 6.43
C PRO A 163 27.82 -7.18 5.40
N HIS A 164 27.89 -8.32 4.72
CA HIS A 164 28.88 -8.64 3.68
C HIS A 164 28.40 -8.30 2.26
N ALA A 165 27.12 -7.98 2.09
CA ALA A 165 26.54 -7.73 0.78
C ALA A 165 26.88 -6.34 0.26
N SER A 166 26.95 -6.19 -1.08
CA SER A 166 27.00 -4.87 -1.69
C SER A 166 25.66 -4.15 -1.50
N GLU A 167 25.71 -2.84 -1.30
CA GLU A 167 24.48 -2.04 -1.21
C GLU A 167 23.66 -2.13 -2.51
N GLU A 168 24.34 -2.18 -3.65
CA GLU A 168 23.72 -2.35 -4.96
C GLU A 168 22.81 -3.58 -5.01
N ASN A 169 23.29 -4.74 -4.54
CA ASN A 169 22.49 -5.97 -4.54
C ASN A 169 21.33 -5.91 -3.56
N ILE A 170 21.47 -5.18 -2.44
CA ILE A 170 20.35 -4.96 -1.51
C ILE A 170 19.26 -4.11 -2.17
N PHE A 171 19.63 -3.04 -2.88
CA PHE A 171 18.67 -2.20 -3.60
C PHE A 171 18.00 -2.94 -4.76
N TRP A 172 18.73 -3.75 -5.53
CA TRP A 172 18.14 -4.60 -6.57
C TRP A 172 17.21 -5.66 -5.97
N GLY A 173 17.59 -6.28 -4.86
CA GLY A 173 16.72 -7.19 -4.13
C GLY A 173 15.42 -6.52 -3.69
N TYR A 174 15.50 -5.30 -3.14
CA TYR A 174 14.32 -4.51 -2.80
C TYR A 174 13.48 -4.14 -4.03
N HIS A 175 14.11 -3.81 -5.15
CA HIS A 175 13.39 -3.57 -6.41
C HIS A 175 12.55 -4.79 -6.82
N PHE A 176 13.07 -6.02 -6.69
CA PHE A 176 12.31 -7.24 -6.95
C PHE A 176 11.16 -7.46 -5.96
N VAL A 177 11.37 -7.18 -4.67
CA VAL A 177 10.31 -7.19 -3.65
C VAL A 177 9.19 -6.21 -4.03
N SER A 178 9.55 -4.98 -4.35
CA SER A 178 8.62 -3.92 -4.73
C SER A 178 7.83 -4.32 -5.99
N GLY A 179 8.51 -4.80 -7.03
CA GLY A 179 7.86 -5.23 -8.27
C GLY A 179 6.83 -6.35 -8.05
N ALA A 180 7.17 -7.36 -7.26
CA ALA A 180 6.24 -8.44 -6.92
C ALA A 180 5.08 -7.96 -6.03
N LEU A 181 5.33 -7.03 -5.10
CA LEU A 181 4.29 -6.43 -4.27
C LEU A 181 3.32 -5.65 -5.16
N MET A 182 3.81 -4.77 -6.02
CA MET A 182 2.97 -3.96 -6.92
C MET A 182 2.14 -4.85 -7.85
N LEU A 183 2.71 -5.92 -8.42
CA LEU A 183 1.95 -6.86 -9.24
C LEU A 183 0.85 -7.57 -8.44
N THR A 184 1.13 -7.92 -7.19
CA THR A 184 0.14 -8.52 -6.26
C THR A 184 -1.00 -7.54 -6.00
N LEU A 185 -0.69 -6.29 -5.66
CA LEU A 185 -1.69 -5.27 -5.33
C LEU A 185 -2.55 -4.86 -6.55
N ALA A 186 -1.99 -4.93 -7.76
CA ALA A 186 -2.70 -4.67 -9.00
C ALA A 186 -3.84 -5.66 -9.29
N ARG A 187 -3.80 -6.88 -8.73
CA ARG A 187 -4.84 -7.92 -8.88
C ARG A 187 -5.31 -8.12 -10.33
N THR A 188 -4.36 -8.32 -11.24
CA THR A 188 -4.62 -8.32 -12.69
C THR A 188 -5.44 -9.52 -13.20
N GLY A 189 -5.70 -10.54 -12.37
CA GLY A 189 -6.35 -11.79 -12.79
C GLY A 189 -5.50 -12.68 -13.70
N ARG A 190 -4.23 -12.33 -13.96
CA ARG A 190 -3.35 -13.08 -14.85
C ARG A 190 -3.03 -14.46 -14.29
N ILE A 191 -2.65 -14.54 -13.02
CA ILE A 191 -2.31 -15.83 -12.38
C ILE A 191 -3.52 -16.74 -12.26
N ASP A 192 -4.72 -16.17 -12.06
CA ASP A 192 -5.98 -16.90 -12.04
C ASP A 192 -6.20 -17.67 -13.33
N LYS A 193 -5.95 -17.00 -14.47
CA LYS A 193 -6.07 -17.62 -15.80
C LYS A 193 -4.95 -18.62 -16.07
N LEU A 194 -3.70 -18.23 -15.80
CA LEU A 194 -2.52 -19.09 -16.06
C LEU A 194 -2.55 -20.39 -15.27
N SER A 195 -3.06 -20.34 -14.04
CA SER A 195 -3.14 -21.50 -13.15
C SER A 195 -4.43 -22.30 -13.28
N GLY A 196 -5.32 -21.95 -14.23
CA GLY A 196 -6.65 -22.59 -14.32
C GLY A 196 -7.50 -22.41 -13.07
N GLY A 197 -7.27 -21.33 -12.31
CA GLY A 197 -7.98 -21.00 -11.08
C GLY A 197 -7.39 -21.60 -9.81
N LEU A 198 -6.27 -22.32 -9.87
CA LEU A 198 -5.55 -22.84 -8.69
C LEU A 198 -5.01 -21.72 -7.80
N CYS A 199 -4.51 -20.64 -8.41
CA CYS A 199 -4.08 -19.43 -7.73
C CYS A 199 -5.10 -18.33 -7.98
N LYS A 200 -5.28 -17.43 -7.00
CA LYS A 200 -6.16 -16.27 -7.13
C LYS A 200 -5.37 -15.01 -6.86
N SER A 201 -5.47 -14.02 -7.74
CA SER A 201 -4.72 -12.76 -7.60
C SER A 201 -5.20 -11.90 -6.44
N ASP A 202 -6.38 -12.18 -5.86
CA ASP A 202 -6.91 -11.54 -4.67
C ASP A 202 -6.76 -12.37 -3.38
N ASP A 203 -6.08 -13.53 -3.45
CA ASP A 203 -5.75 -14.34 -2.27
C ASP A 203 -4.44 -13.86 -1.61
N TYR A 204 -4.57 -12.77 -0.86
CA TYR A 204 -3.46 -12.20 -0.11
C TYR A 204 -2.88 -13.14 0.95
N ALA A 205 -3.67 -14.08 1.49
CA ALA A 205 -3.17 -15.05 2.47
C ALA A 205 -2.22 -16.07 1.81
N ALA A 206 -2.55 -16.53 0.60
CA ALA A 206 -1.65 -17.36 -0.19
C ALA A 206 -0.35 -16.63 -0.58
N VAL A 207 -0.41 -15.32 -0.83
CA VAL A 207 0.80 -14.50 -1.07
C VAL A 207 1.61 -14.35 0.22
N LYS A 208 0.97 -13.96 1.33
CA LYS A 208 1.61 -13.77 2.65
C LYS A 208 2.40 -15.00 3.09
N SER A 209 1.85 -16.19 2.89
CA SER A 209 2.52 -17.46 3.24
C SER A 209 3.77 -17.81 2.43
N ARG A 210 4.12 -17.05 1.37
CA ARG A 210 5.21 -17.41 0.44
C ARG A 210 6.17 -16.27 0.13
N MET A 211 5.67 -15.04 0.05
CA MET A 211 6.41 -13.94 -0.58
C MET A 211 7.68 -13.56 0.17
N ALA A 212 7.62 -13.41 1.50
CA ALA A 212 8.79 -13.03 2.29
C ALA A 212 9.89 -14.09 2.20
N GLN A 213 9.55 -15.37 2.38
CA GLN A 213 10.48 -16.49 2.24
C GLN A 213 11.10 -16.56 0.85
N PHE A 214 10.29 -16.46 -0.21
CA PHE A 214 10.77 -16.51 -1.59
C PHE A 214 11.75 -15.37 -1.88
N MET A 215 11.44 -14.16 -1.43
CA MET A 215 12.30 -13.00 -1.63
C MET A 215 13.58 -13.09 -0.79
N ALA A 216 13.50 -13.55 0.45
CA ALA A 216 14.66 -13.75 1.31
C ALA A 216 15.68 -14.72 0.68
N ALA A 217 15.20 -15.83 0.10
CA ALA A 217 16.06 -16.75 -0.64
C ALA A 217 16.75 -16.05 -1.84
N GLY A 218 16.03 -15.17 -2.56
CA GLY A 218 16.59 -14.36 -3.63
C GLY A 218 17.68 -13.41 -3.15
N PHE A 219 17.45 -12.69 -2.04
CA PHE A 219 18.47 -11.85 -1.41
C PHE A 219 19.72 -12.64 -1.06
N HIS A 220 19.59 -13.76 -0.36
CA HIS A 220 20.73 -14.61 -0.01
C HIS A 220 21.49 -15.11 -1.25
N LYS A 221 20.78 -15.36 -2.36
CA LYS A 221 21.41 -15.79 -3.61
C LYS A 221 22.23 -14.70 -4.29
N ILE A 222 21.72 -13.47 -4.35
CA ILE A 222 22.40 -12.35 -5.05
C ILE A 222 23.40 -11.62 -4.15
N CYS A 223 23.22 -11.69 -2.83
CA CYS A 223 24.09 -11.06 -1.84
C CYS A 223 25.14 -12.02 -1.26
N GLY A 224 25.04 -13.32 -1.58
CA GLY A 224 26.06 -14.30 -1.22
C GLY A 224 27.40 -14.01 -1.89
N PRO A 225 28.50 -14.60 -1.39
CA PRO A 225 29.80 -14.50 -2.03
C PRO A 225 29.68 -14.90 -3.50
N ALA A 226 30.34 -14.13 -4.39
CA ALA A 226 30.42 -14.48 -5.80
C ALA A 226 30.91 -15.94 -5.89
N PRO A 227 30.29 -16.80 -6.73
CA PRO A 227 30.83 -18.14 -6.93
C PRO A 227 32.29 -17.99 -7.34
N ASP A 228 33.19 -18.70 -6.64
CA ASP A 228 34.60 -18.76 -7.02
C ASP A 228 34.65 -19.07 -8.52
N THR A 229 35.07 -18.09 -9.31
CA THR A 229 35.38 -18.29 -10.71
C THR A 229 36.58 -19.21 -10.74
N ALA A 230 36.33 -20.51 -10.85
CA ALA A 230 37.34 -21.48 -11.21
C ALA A 230 37.76 -21.16 -12.65
N ASP A 231 38.91 -20.50 -12.79
CA ASP A 231 39.71 -20.47 -14.01
C ASP A 231 40.20 -21.89 -14.38
#